data_AF-A0A9Q4RC75-F1
#
_entry.id   AF-A0A9Q4RC75-F1
#
_cell.length_a   1.000
_cell.length_b   1.000
_cell.length_c   1.000
_cell.angle_alpha   90.00
_cell.angle_beta   90.00
_cell.angle_gamma   90.00
#
_symmetry.space_group_name_H-M   'P 1'
#
loop_
_entity.id
_entity.type
_entity.pdbx_description
1 polymer ?
#
loop_
_entity_poly.entity_id
_entity_poly.type
_entity_poly.pdbx_seq_one_letter_code
_entity_poly.pdbx_strand_id
1 'polypeptide(L)'
;MKRAILSVLLLFAFLTGFAQNRNICRLGITYDISQSDHWGKNKPFITSVIPYSPAELAGVKTNDIIIAINGVQTTDISSEEIGEMLNPAGKNEVLLTIGNLANPAKQVLVKKECKKGNAITEEQLATAFSMYSLETTSEREFVCPFKTTVTADPVDFGKFKTFAFSAIDENNSKLETAINESIEKELTKKGMTVDTNRPDIIVQTFYFFDKNPNYKGANKILIEKEPIYRYNFNHSKMETFPFLNSMSAEAEAEYLLQFGFRLIDQRDVPGRILWECEANELLEDSYRLDEYARIHAPLMCMQYPYVKYQRNVPFKVNQKTYNYTGLSYDIDHMEQIADVDKNSPAYAAGLRPRDIVEKINDQKMNHTAEEFSAAYKGFITNTMKYRDPKTQFTDANGFKRCMFWDTFKYPQVADAIQKPGNKTAYSYLYYYAPYINPSGNNACTFDIKRGKNKMEIIVRPTIRRSVTVEVK
;
A
#
# COMPACT_ATOMS: atom_id res chain seq x y z
N MET A 1 -24.17 -9.45 6.44
CA MET A 1 -22.95 -8.63 6.64
C MET A 1 -23.08 -7.69 7.86
N LYS A 2 -23.23 -8.25 9.08
CA LYS A 2 -23.26 -7.47 10.35
C LYS A 2 -21.86 -7.07 10.87
N ARG A 3 -20.80 -7.39 10.11
CA ARG A 3 -19.42 -7.47 10.60
C ARG A 3 -18.44 -6.45 10.00
N ALA A 4 -18.81 -5.61 9.04
CA ALA A 4 -17.81 -4.81 8.32
C ALA A 4 -17.04 -3.79 9.19
N ILE A 5 -17.69 -3.14 10.16
CA ILE A 5 -17.00 -2.19 11.06
C ILE A 5 -16.30 -2.95 12.21
N LEU A 6 -16.93 -4.00 12.74
CA LEU A 6 -16.35 -4.81 13.82
C LEU A 6 -15.17 -5.69 13.37
N SER A 7 -15.14 -6.15 12.12
CA SER A 7 -14.09 -7.04 11.59
C SER A 7 -12.81 -6.31 11.22
N VAL A 8 -12.88 -5.03 10.85
CA VAL A 8 -11.69 -4.17 10.72
C VAL A 8 -11.11 -3.83 12.11
N LEU A 9 -11.96 -3.78 13.15
CA LEU A 9 -11.54 -3.57 14.55
C LEU A 9 -10.98 -4.85 15.22
N LEU A 10 -11.48 -6.04 14.86
CA LEU A 10 -11.08 -7.31 15.48
C LEU A 10 -9.69 -7.81 15.05
N LEU A 11 -9.15 -7.36 13.91
CA LEU A 11 -7.79 -7.71 13.49
C LEU A 11 -6.68 -7.01 14.30
N PHE A 12 -7.03 -6.07 15.17
CA PHE A 12 -6.10 -5.39 16.09
C PHE A 12 -6.31 -5.76 17.57
N ALA A 13 -7.22 -6.69 17.87
CA ALA A 13 -7.61 -7.04 19.23
C ALA A 13 -7.19 -8.47 19.59
N PHE A 14 -5.89 -8.76 19.60
CA PHE A 14 -5.34 -9.83 20.41
C PHE A 14 -4.28 -9.25 21.34
N LEU A 15 -4.75 -8.84 22.53
CA LEU A 15 -4.18 -9.10 23.85
C LEU A 15 -5.20 -8.56 24.87
N THR A 16 -5.84 -9.49 25.57
CA THR A 16 -6.77 -9.19 26.65
C THR A 16 -6.03 -8.51 27.81
N GLY A 17 -6.44 -7.28 28.12
CA GLY A 17 -6.10 -6.57 29.34
C GLY A 17 -7.05 -5.39 29.46
N PHE A 18 -7.75 -5.31 30.59
CA PHE A 18 -8.72 -4.29 31.01
C PHE A 18 -8.72 -2.97 30.21
N ALA A 19 -9.92 -2.56 29.77
CA ALA A 19 -10.22 -1.25 29.23
C ALA A 19 -9.91 -0.14 30.26
N GLN A 20 -8.64 0.24 30.34
CA GLN A 20 -8.21 1.54 30.81
C GLN A 20 -7.87 2.36 29.57
N ASN A 21 -8.35 3.61 29.55
CA ASN A 21 -8.14 4.57 28.48
C ASN A 21 -6.64 4.95 28.35
N ARG A 22 -5.83 4.02 27.85
CA ARG A 22 -4.38 4.15 27.68
C ARG A 22 -4.09 4.68 26.28
N ASN A 23 -3.08 5.54 26.19
CA ASN A 23 -2.57 5.97 24.90
C ASN A 23 -1.94 4.77 24.18
N ILE A 24 -2.28 4.58 22.92
CA ILE A 24 -1.67 3.60 22.02
C ILE A 24 -0.57 4.31 21.27
N CYS A 25 0.68 3.90 21.50
CA CYS A 25 1.86 4.44 20.84
C CYS A 25 2.39 3.47 19.79
N ARG A 26 2.72 3.97 18.60
CA ARG A 26 3.26 3.19 17.47
C ARG A 26 4.43 3.93 16.83
N LEU A 27 5.35 3.19 16.23
CA LEU A 27 6.46 3.74 15.45
C LEU A 27 6.07 4.03 14.00
N GLY A 28 5.06 3.33 13.48
CA GLY A 28 4.69 3.42 12.06
C GLY A 28 5.28 2.32 11.18
N ILE A 29 5.63 1.16 11.76
CA ILE A 29 6.17 0.00 11.05
C ILE A 29 5.37 -1.25 11.38
N THR A 30 5.39 -2.20 10.47
CA THR A 30 5.16 -3.62 10.77
C THR A 30 6.46 -4.38 10.51
N TYR A 31 6.66 -5.48 11.24
CA TYR A 31 7.86 -6.30 11.13
C TYR A 31 7.53 -7.78 11.30
N ASP A 32 8.44 -8.63 10.86
CA ASP A 32 8.43 -10.07 11.10
C ASP A 32 9.85 -10.56 11.42
N ILE A 33 9.99 -11.76 12.00
CA ILE A 33 11.30 -12.38 12.27
C ILE A 33 11.68 -13.25 11.07
N SER A 34 12.72 -12.82 10.34
CA SER A 34 13.11 -13.50 9.12
C SER A 34 13.56 -14.95 9.40
N GLN A 35 12.95 -15.88 8.66
CA GLN A 35 13.39 -17.27 8.58
C GLN A 35 14.29 -17.53 7.36
N SER A 36 14.57 -16.50 6.57
CA SER A 36 15.37 -16.62 5.35
C SER A 36 16.85 -16.75 5.69
N ASP A 37 17.51 -17.75 5.08
CA ASP A 37 18.97 -17.88 5.12
C ASP A 37 19.69 -16.76 4.35
N HIS A 38 18.96 -16.01 3.52
CA HIS A 38 19.54 -15.04 2.60
C HIS A 38 19.34 -13.58 3.01
N TRP A 39 18.48 -13.31 3.99
CA TRP A 39 18.21 -11.95 4.42
C TRP A 39 17.85 -11.90 5.89
N GLY A 40 18.79 -11.46 6.73
CA GLY A 40 18.53 -11.17 8.14
C GLY A 40 18.04 -12.36 8.97
N LYS A 41 18.55 -13.58 8.71
CA LYS A 41 18.15 -14.80 9.45
C LYS A 41 18.06 -14.56 10.96
N ASN A 42 16.91 -14.92 11.55
CA ASN A 42 16.57 -14.76 12.97
C ASN A 42 16.60 -13.30 13.48
N LYS A 43 16.57 -12.30 12.60
CA LYS A 43 16.46 -10.88 12.96
C LYS A 43 15.10 -10.33 12.53
N PRO A 44 14.60 -9.29 13.21
CA PRO A 44 13.43 -8.57 12.75
C PRO A 44 13.74 -7.86 11.44
N PHE A 45 12.82 -7.89 10.50
CA PHE A 45 12.88 -7.06 9.30
C PHE A 45 11.55 -6.34 9.09
N ILE A 46 11.61 -5.15 8.51
CA ILE A 46 10.45 -4.30 8.27
C ILE A 46 9.65 -4.87 7.09
N THR A 47 8.41 -5.28 7.34
CA THR A 47 7.50 -5.78 6.31
C THR A 47 6.72 -4.65 5.64
N SER A 48 6.33 -3.62 6.40
CA SER A 48 5.78 -2.38 5.84
C SER A 48 6.06 -1.16 6.70
N VAL A 49 6.00 0.01 6.05
CA VAL A 49 6.12 1.32 6.68
C VAL A 49 4.83 2.08 6.40
N ILE A 50 4.20 2.59 7.47
CA ILE A 50 2.94 3.34 7.38
C ILE A 50 3.24 4.72 6.80
N PRO A 51 2.57 5.15 5.71
CA PRO A 51 2.75 6.47 5.13
C PRO A 51 2.49 7.61 6.13
N TYR A 52 3.27 8.68 6.06
CA TYR A 52 3.26 9.84 6.96
C TYR A 52 3.60 9.54 8.43
N SER A 53 4.00 8.31 8.75
CA SER A 53 4.35 7.93 10.11
C SER A 53 5.75 8.43 10.52
N PRO A 54 6.05 8.45 11.82
CA PRO A 54 7.40 8.80 12.29
C PRO A 54 8.51 7.92 11.70
N ALA A 55 8.26 6.63 11.47
CA ALA A 55 9.24 5.73 10.86
C ALA A 55 9.56 6.08 9.41
N GLU A 56 8.54 6.41 8.61
CA GLU A 56 8.74 6.88 7.23
C GLU A 56 9.58 8.16 7.21
N LEU A 57 9.23 9.13 8.06
CA LEU A 57 9.95 10.41 8.18
C LEU A 57 11.40 10.22 8.66
N ALA A 58 11.66 9.19 9.46
CA ALA A 58 13.00 8.84 9.91
C ALA A 58 13.82 8.09 8.83
N GLY A 59 13.19 7.71 7.72
CA GLY A 59 13.82 7.05 6.58
C GLY A 59 13.94 5.53 6.74
N VAL A 60 13.11 4.91 7.59
CA VAL A 60 12.94 3.46 7.65
C VAL A 60 12.23 3.00 6.39
N LYS A 61 12.66 1.88 5.81
CA LYS A 61 12.13 1.31 4.57
C LYS A 61 11.74 -0.15 4.75
N THR A 62 10.83 -0.63 3.91
CA THR A 62 10.54 -2.06 3.77
C THR A 62 11.83 -2.84 3.45
N ASN A 63 11.93 -4.03 4.03
CA ASN A 63 13.08 -4.95 4.02
C ASN A 63 14.32 -4.49 4.81
N ASP A 64 14.28 -3.34 5.50
CA ASP A 64 15.33 -3.01 6.47
C ASP A 64 15.37 -4.08 7.59
N ILE A 65 16.55 -4.55 7.95
CA ILE A 65 16.78 -5.46 9.07
C ILE A 65 17.02 -4.62 10.33
N ILE A 66 16.30 -4.87 11.41
CA ILE A 66 16.55 -4.25 12.71
C ILE A 66 17.68 -5.02 13.39
N ILE A 67 18.88 -4.43 13.39
CA ILE A 67 20.09 -5.02 13.98
C ILE A 67 20.13 -4.80 15.49
N ALA A 68 19.75 -3.61 15.95
CA ALA A 68 19.75 -3.25 17.37
C ALA A 68 18.62 -2.29 17.72
N ILE A 69 18.15 -2.35 18.96
CA ILE A 69 17.14 -1.46 19.52
C ILE A 69 17.71 -0.81 20.79
N ASN A 70 17.82 0.51 20.80
CA ASN A 70 18.45 1.29 21.87
C ASN A 70 19.85 0.78 22.26
N GLY A 71 20.62 0.32 21.27
CA GLY A 71 21.97 -0.21 21.44
C GLY A 71 22.07 -1.69 21.82
N VAL A 72 20.94 -2.37 22.10
CA VAL A 72 20.89 -3.82 22.37
C VAL A 72 20.68 -4.57 21.07
N GLN A 73 21.51 -5.57 20.78
CA GLN A 73 21.41 -6.37 19.56
C GLN A 73 20.15 -7.23 19.59
N THR A 74 19.44 -7.31 18.47
CA THR A 74 18.21 -8.10 18.35
C THR A 74 18.45 -9.61 18.41
N THR A 75 19.69 -10.05 18.27
CA THR A 75 20.09 -11.46 18.41
C THR A 75 20.28 -11.91 19.85
N ASP A 76 20.36 -10.95 20.78
CA ASP A 76 20.71 -11.22 22.18
C ASP A 76 19.46 -11.25 23.07
N ILE A 77 18.27 -11.10 22.46
CA ILE A 77 16.96 -10.98 23.12
C ILE A 77 15.92 -11.86 22.42
N SER A 78 14.82 -12.18 23.10
CA SER A 78 13.73 -12.99 22.55
C SER A 78 12.83 -12.20 21.58
N SER A 79 12.04 -12.93 20.79
CA SER A 79 11.01 -12.34 19.91
C SER A 79 9.99 -11.50 20.68
N GLU A 80 9.63 -11.92 21.89
CA GLU A 80 8.70 -11.20 22.76
C GLU A 80 9.33 -9.90 23.27
N GLU A 81 10.59 -9.95 23.72
CA GLU A 81 11.34 -8.78 24.19
C GLU A 81 11.54 -7.73 23.09
N ILE A 82 11.72 -8.15 21.84
CA ILE A 82 11.79 -7.22 20.69
C ILE A 82 10.54 -6.34 20.62
N GLY A 83 9.35 -6.90 20.81
CA GLY A 83 8.10 -6.14 20.79
C GLY A 83 8.03 -5.08 21.89
N GLU A 84 8.48 -5.43 23.09
CA GLU A 84 8.56 -4.50 24.22
C GLU A 84 9.62 -3.41 24.00
N MET A 85 10.75 -3.76 23.42
CA MET A 85 11.86 -2.84 23.12
C MET A 85 11.56 -1.89 21.96
N LEU A 86 10.71 -2.28 21.01
CA LEU A 86 10.18 -1.41 19.98
C LEU A 86 9.11 -0.45 20.52
N ASN A 87 8.48 -0.77 21.66
CA ASN A 87 7.53 0.13 22.31
C ASN A 87 7.76 0.29 23.84
N PRO A 88 8.93 0.80 24.26
CA PRO A 88 9.31 0.86 25.66
C PRO A 88 8.44 1.84 26.45
N ALA A 89 7.94 1.43 27.62
CA ALA A 89 7.15 2.30 28.48
C ALA A 89 7.95 3.55 28.90
N GLY A 90 7.29 4.71 28.94
CA GLY A 90 7.89 5.97 29.39
C GLY A 90 8.87 6.64 28.42
N LYS A 91 9.22 6.01 27.29
CA LYS A 91 10.04 6.63 26.23
C LYS A 91 9.18 7.00 25.02
N ASN A 92 9.42 8.19 24.48
CA ASN A 92 8.71 8.74 23.31
C ASN A 92 9.46 8.53 21.99
N GLU A 93 10.63 7.90 22.03
CA GLU A 93 11.47 7.64 20.87
C GLU A 93 12.25 6.34 21.08
N VAL A 94 12.65 5.73 19.96
CA VAL A 94 13.41 4.49 19.91
C VAL A 94 14.55 4.66 18.92
N LEU A 95 15.78 4.41 19.35
CA LEU A 95 16.94 4.39 18.47
C LEU A 95 17.06 3.02 17.83
N LEU A 96 16.85 2.93 16.53
CA LEU A 96 17.04 1.70 15.76
C LEU A 96 18.40 1.72 15.08
N THR A 97 19.13 0.61 15.12
CA THR A 97 20.21 0.35 14.17
C THR A 97 19.66 -0.57 13.09
N ILE A 98 19.57 -0.10 11.86
CA ILE A 98 18.99 -0.81 10.72
C ILE A 98 20.04 -1.12 9.66
N GLY A 99 19.90 -2.25 8.97
CA GLY A 99 20.75 -2.65 7.85
C GLY A 99 19.93 -2.98 6.60
N ASN A 100 20.46 -2.63 5.43
CA ASN A 100 19.89 -2.94 4.12
C ASN A 100 20.97 -3.08 3.04
N LEU A 101 20.56 -3.22 1.78
CA LEU A 101 21.48 -3.38 0.66
C LEU A 101 22.38 -2.15 0.48
N ALA A 102 21.87 -0.94 0.73
CA ALA A 102 22.66 0.30 0.66
C ALA A 102 23.63 0.45 1.84
N ASN A 103 23.16 0.23 3.07
CA ASN A 103 23.88 0.53 4.30
C ASN A 103 23.88 -0.71 5.20
N PRO A 104 25.04 -1.32 5.51
CA PRO A 104 25.08 -2.49 6.37
C PRO A 104 24.62 -2.20 7.80
N ALA A 105 24.84 -0.97 8.29
CA ALA A 105 24.31 -0.49 9.56
C ALA A 105 24.14 1.03 9.52
N LYS A 106 22.97 1.52 9.91
CA LYS A 106 22.63 2.93 10.05
C LYS A 106 21.80 3.13 11.31
N GLN A 107 22.15 4.13 12.13
CA GLN A 107 21.32 4.53 13.25
C GLN A 107 20.22 5.49 12.82
N VAL A 108 19.00 5.25 13.29
CA VAL A 108 17.81 6.04 13.00
C VAL A 108 17.01 6.23 14.29
N LEU A 109 16.78 7.47 14.70
CA LEU A 109 15.94 7.80 15.84
C LEU A 109 14.48 7.94 15.39
N VAL A 110 13.62 7.03 15.83
CA VAL A 110 12.21 7.00 15.45
C VAL A 110 11.36 7.49 16.62
N LYS A 111 10.61 8.57 16.40
CA LYS A 111 9.64 9.07 17.38
C LYS A 111 8.42 8.15 17.46
N LYS A 112 7.77 8.10 18.61
CA LYS A 112 6.48 7.42 18.76
C LYS A 112 5.36 8.39 18.44
N GLU A 113 4.39 7.90 17.68
CA GLU A 113 3.09 8.54 17.54
C GLU A 113 2.13 7.89 18.53
N CYS A 114 1.62 8.68 19.47
CA CYS A 114 0.71 8.22 20.51
C CYS A 114 -0.67 8.85 20.30
N LYS A 115 -1.70 8.01 20.20
CA LYS A 115 -3.10 8.43 20.11
C LYS A 115 -3.87 7.86 21.30
N LYS A 116 -4.99 8.48 21.70
CA LYS A 116 -5.87 7.88 22.73
C LYS A 116 -6.45 6.56 22.22
N GLY A 117 -6.70 5.61 23.12
CA GLY A 117 -7.22 4.30 22.75
C GLY A 117 -8.58 4.34 22.03
N ASN A 118 -9.39 5.36 22.31
CA ASN A 118 -10.69 5.58 21.69
C ASN A 118 -10.67 6.64 20.55
N ALA A 119 -9.49 7.08 20.11
CA ALA A 119 -9.37 8.04 19.02
C ALA A 119 -9.45 7.35 17.64
N ILE A 120 -10.29 7.87 16.75
CA ILE A 120 -10.33 7.52 15.33
C ILE A 120 -9.75 8.66 14.49
N THR A 121 -8.74 8.34 13.69
CA THR A 121 -8.02 9.30 12.84
C THR A 121 -8.75 9.57 11.53
N GLU A 122 -8.45 10.69 10.88
CA GLU A 122 -8.92 11.00 9.52
C GLU A 122 -8.54 9.93 8.49
N GLU A 123 -7.39 9.28 8.63
CA GLU A 123 -6.96 8.20 7.74
C GLU A 123 -7.88 6.96 7.86
N GLN A 124 -8.24 6.59 9.10
CA GLN A 124 -9.17 5.50 9.38
C GLN A 124 -10.58 5.83 8.87
N LEU A 125 -11.03 7.07 9.10
CA LEU A 125 -12.32 7.55 8.58
C LEU A 125 -12.35 7.57 7.05
N ALA A 126 -11.27 8.01 6.38
CA ALA A 126 -11.19 7.99 4.93
C ALA A 126 -11.37 6.55 4.41
N THR A 127 -10.71 5.58 5.04
CA THR A 127 -10.86 4.17 4.70
C THR A 127 -12.30 3.67 4.93
N ALA A 128 -12.91 4.02 6.07
CA ALA A 128 -14.27 3.62 6.42
C ALA A 128 -15.34 4.21 5.46
N PHE A 129 -15.12 5.44 4.99
CA PHE A 129 -16.01 6.18 4.08
C PHE A 129 -15.51 6.18 2.62
N SER A 130 -14.68 5.20 2.23
CA SER A 130 -14.03 5.12 0.93
C SER A 130 -14.98 5.10 -0.28
N MET A 131 -16.23 4.66 -0.13
CA MET A 131 -17.23 4.68 -1.20
C MET A 131 -17.64 6.09 -1.61
N TYR A 132 -17.31 7.13 -0.84
CA TYR A 132 -17.41 8.51 -1.34
C TYR A 132 -16.43 8.76 -2.49
N SER A 133 -15.26 8.09 -2.52
CA SER A 133 -14.20 8.30 -3.50
C SER A 133 -13.36 7.03 -3.72
N LEU A 134 -13.92 6.02 -4.38
CA LEU A 134 -13.16 4.80 -4.73
C LEU A 134 -12.03 5.09 -5.72
N GLU A 135 -12.15 6.16 -6.50
CA GLU A 135 -11.15 6.67 -7.43
C GLU A 135 -9.82 7.01 -6.74
N THR A 136 -9.89 7.38 -5.46
CA THR A 136 -8.72 7.88 -4.72
C THR A 136 -8.43 7.12 -3.44
N THR A 137 -9.39 6.33 -2.94
CA THR A 137 -9.22 5.47 -1.77
C THR A 137 -9.79 4.07 -2.03
N SER A 138 -8.91 3.09 -2.20
CA SER A 138 -9.29 1.69 -2.39
C SER A 138 -8.17 0.73 -1.97
N GLU A 139 -8.59 -0.48 -1.59
CA GLU A 139 -7.68 -1.61 -1.38
C GLU A 139 -7.99 -2.67 -2.42
N ARG A 140 -6.98 -3.12 -3.17
CA ARG A 140 -7.12 -4.09 -4.26
C ARG A 140 -6.04 -5.15 -4.15
N GLU A 141 -6.38 -6.38 -4.51
CA GLU A 141 -5.43 -7.49 -4.59
C GLU A 141 -5.28 -7.94 -6.05
N PHE A 142 -4.09 -8.40 -6.41
CA PHE A 142 -3.83 -9.10 -7.66
C PHE A 142 -2.73 -10.14 -7.47
N VAL A 143 -2.63 -11.10 -8.38
CA VAL A 143 -1.61 -12.15 -8.34
C VAL A 143 -0.83 -12.12 -9.64
N CYS A 144 0.49 -12.21 -9.55
CA CYS A 144 1.33 -12.42 -10.72
C CYS A 144 1.85 -13.86 -10.77
N PRO A 145 1.93 -14.50 -11.94
CA PRO A 145 2.40 -15.88 -12.12
C PRO A 145 3.93 -15.95 -12.06
N PHE A 146 4.53 -15.25 -11.10
CA PHE A 146 5.96 -15.25 -10.87
C PHE A 146 6.37 -16.54 -10.17
N LYS A 147 7.42 -17.16 -10.67
CA LYS A 147 8.16 -18.23 -10.03
C LYS A 147 9.50 -17.65 -9.57
N THR A 148 9.73 -17.60 -8.27
CA THR A 148 10.96 -17.09 -7.67
C THR A 148 11.73 -18.24 -7.02
N THR A 149 12.99 -18.41 -7.42
CA THR A 149 13.90 -19.43 -6.90
C THR A 149 15.15 -18.76 -6.33
N VAL A 150 15.68 -19.32 -5.24
CA VAL A 150 16.92 -18.87 -4.58
C VAL A 150 17.87 -20.05 -4.43
N THR A 151 19.16 -19.77 -4.28
CA THR A 151 20.16 -20.81 -4.00
C THR A 151 19.84 -21.56 -2.70
N ALA A 152 20.20 -22.85 -2.63
CA ALA A 152 20.11 -23.62 -1.39
C ALA A 152 21.23 -23.29 -0.39
N ASP A 153 22.31 -22.64 -0.84
CA ASP A 153 23.43 -22.29 0.01
C ASP A 153 23.06 -21.14 0.96
N PRO A 154 23.39 -21.21 2.26
CA PRO A 154 23.08 -20.16 3.21
C PRO A 154 24.00 -18.95 3.03
N VAL A 155 23.66 -18.10 2.06
CA VAL A 155 24.40 -16.90 1.68
C VAL A 155 23.58 -15.65 1.93
N ASP A 156 24.13 -14.71 2.72
CA ASP A 156 23.54 -13.41 2.98
C ASP A 156 23.65 -12.49 1.75
N PHE A 157 22.50 -12.17 1.14
CA PHE A 157 22.42 -11.27 -0.01
C PHE A 157 22.90 -9.86 0.31
N GLY A 158 22.93 -9.46 1.59
CA GLY A 158 23.49 -8.20 2.05
C GLY A 158 24.96 -7.99 1.71
N LYS A 159 25.70 -9.06 1.38
CA LYS A 159 27.11 -9.00 0.98
C LYS A 159 27.30 -8.49 -0.45
N PHE A 160 26.34 -8.71 -1.35
CA PHE A 160 26.48 -8.34 -2.76
C PHE A 160 26.00 -6.90 -2.94
N LYS A 161 26.92 -6.00 -3.29
CA LYS A 161 26.66 -4.55 -3.35
C LYS A 161 26.66 -4.03 -4.78
N THR A 162 27.39 -4.69 -5.66
CA THR A 162 27.57 -4.26 -7.03
C THR A 162 26.99 -5.26 -8.04
N PHE A 163 26.56 -4.77 -9.19
CA PHE A 163 26.08 -5.61 -10.27
C PHE A 163 26.46 -5.07 -11.64
N ALA A 164 26.46 -5.94 -12.65
CA ALA A 164 26.50 -5.57 -14.06
C ALA A 164 25.57 -6.48 -14.86
N PHE A 165 25.25 -6.09 -16.09
CA PHE A 165 24.45 -6.93 -16.99
C PHE A 165 25.35 -7.84 -17.84
N SER A 166 24.83 -9.00 -18.22
CA SER A 166 25.44 -9.81 -19.27
C SER A 166 25.54 -9.04 -20.60
N ALA A 167 26.43 -9.48 -21.48
CA ALA A 167 26.55 -8.90 -22.82
C ALA A 167 25.20 -8.95 -23.55
N ILE A 168 24.90 -7.86 -24.25
CA ILE A 168 23.66 -7.71 -24.99
C ILE A 168 23.72 -8.48 -26.30
N ASP A 169 22.67 -9.20 -26.67
CA ASP A 169 22.51 -9.73 -28.03
C ASP A 169 22.25 -8.57 -29.01
N GLU A 170 23.15 -8.38 -29.96
CA GLU A 170 23.06 -7.29 -30.95
C GLU A 170 21.74 -7.31 -31.72
N ASN A 171 21.19 -8.51 -31.99
CA ASN A 171 19.91 -8.67 -32.70
C ASN A 171 18.71 -8.12 -31.88
N ASN A 172 18.85 -8.10 -30.56
CA ASN A 172 17.80 -7.68 -29.62
C ASN A 172 18.18 -6.43 -28.81
N SER A 173 19.21 -5.69 -29.25
CA SER A 173 19.82 -4.59 -28.49
C SER A 173 18.85 -3.57 -27.91
N LYS A 174 17.84 -3.14 -28.68
CA LYS A 174 16.82 -2.19 -28.20
C LYS A 174 15.95 -2.75 -27.07
N LEU A 175 15.57 -4.02 -27.19
CA LEU A 175 14.74 -4.71 -26.20
C LEU A 175 15.52 -4.93 -24.91
N GLU A 176 16.72 -5.52 -25.02
CA GLU A 176 17.55 -5.81 -23.86
C GLU A 176 17.99 -4.54 -23.12
N THR A 177 18.28 -3.46 -23.84
CA THR A 177 18.58 -2.16 -23.22
C THR A 177 17.40 -1.68 -22.36
N ALA A 178 16.17 -1.72 -22.88
CA ALA A 178 14.99 -1.30 -22.13
C ALA A 178 14.68 -2.19 -20.91
N ILE A 179 14.93 -3.50 -21.03
CA ILE A 179 14.82 -4.45 -19.92
C ILE A 179 15.87 -4.13 -18.84
N ASN A 180 17.14 -3.98 -19.25
CA ASN A 180 18.25 -3.70 -18.34
C ASN A 180 18.05 -2.38 -17.60
N GLU A 181 17.63 -1.31 -18.28
CA GLU A 181 17.28 -0.03 -17.64
C GLU A 181 16.18 -0.19 -16.57
N SER A 182 15.18 -1.02 -16.84
CA SER A 182 14.08 -1.27 -15.90
C SER A 182 14.56 -2.02 -14.66
N ILE A 183 15.43 -3.02 -14.81
CA ILE A 183 16.00 -3.79 -13.70
C ILE A 183 17.02 -2.94 -12.92
N GLU A 184 17.88 -2.19 -13.62
CA GLU A 184 18.89 -1.31 -13.03
C GLU A 184 18.24 -0.30 -12.09
N LYS A 185 17.16 0.35 -12.54
CA LYS A 185 16.39 1.30 -11.73
C LYS A 185 15.91 0.69 -10.42
N GLU A 186 15.49 -0.57 -10.42
CA GLU A 186 14.95 -1.23 -9.23
C GLU A 186 16.05 -1.72 -8.28
N LEU A 187 17.16 -2.26 -8.80
CA LEU A 187 18.32 -2.66 -8.00
C LEU A 187 19.04 -1.45 -7.39
N THR A 188 19.19 -0.37 -8.15
CA THR A 188 19.78 0.90 -7.65
C THR A 188 18.89 1.57 -6.61
N LYS A 189 17.57 1.57 -6.79
CA LYS A 189 16.61 2.05 -5.77
C LYS A 189 16.70 1.29 -4.45
N LYS A 190 17.09 0.01 -4.50
CA LYS A 190 17.37 -0.81 -3.32
C LYS A 190 18.74 -0.55 -2.69
N GLY A 191 19.63 0.18 -3.37
CA GLY A 191 20.93 0.59 -2.86
C GLY A 191 22.13 -0.13 -3.46
N MET A 192 21.93 -0.95 -4.49
CA MET A 192 23.03 -1.57 -5.22
C MET A 192 23.62 -0.59 -6.23
N THR A 193 24.87 -0.81 -6.64
CA THR A 193 25.57 0.08 -7.59
C THR A 193 26.03 -0.70 -8.83
N VAL A 194 26.02 -0.07 -9.99
CA VAL A 194 26.57 -0.68 -11.21
C VAL A 194 28.10 -0.66 -11.14
N ASP A 195 28.74 -1.82 -11.35
CA ASP A 195 30.20 -1.95 -11.54
C ASP A 195 30.47 -2.91 -12.70
N THR A 196 30.87 -2.38 -13.85
CA THR A 196 31.14 -3.16 -15.06
C THR A 196 32.53 -3.82 -15.07
N ASN A 197 33.41 -3.48 -14.11
CA ASN A 197 34.77 -4.01 -14.06
C ASN A 197 34.85 -5.26 -13.17
N ARG A 198 34.31 -5.18 -11.94
CA ARG A 198 34.37 -6.27 -10.96
C ARG A 198 33.05 -6.38 -10.17
N PRO A 199 31.93 -6.70 -10.84
CA PRO A 199 30.63 -6.81 -10.19
C PRO A 199 30.61 -7.97 -9.19
N ASP A 200 29.84 -7.83 -8.10
CA ASP A 200 29.51 -8.95 -7.22
C ASP A 200 28.46 -9.88 -7.87
N ILE A 201 27.61 -9.32 -8.74
CA ILE A 201 26.51 -10.01 -9.41
C ILE A 201 26.51 -9.72 -10.92
N ILE A 202 26.33 -10.74 -11.75
CA ILE A 202 25.88 -10.59 -13.13
C ILE A 202 24.37 -10.78 -13.20
N VAL A 203 23.68 -9.79 -13.74
CA VAL A 203 22.25 -9.85 -14.08
C VAL A 203 22.13 -10.41 -15.49
N GLN A 204 21.45 -11.55 -15.63
CA GLN A 204 21.16 -12.18 -16.91
C GLN A 204 19.66 -12.27 -17.13
N THR A 205 19.18 -11.76 -18.26
CA THR A 205 17.76 -11.78 -18.65
C THR A 205 17.49 -12.89 -19.66
N PHE A 206 16.29 -13.45 -19.62
CA PHE A 206 15.80 -14.41 -20.62
C PHE A 206 14.32 -14.14 -20.88
N TYR A 207 13.91 -14.31 -22.13
CA TYR A 207 12.55 -13.98 -22.56
C TYR A 207 12.14 -14.79 -23.79
N PHE A 208 10.83 -14.92 -23.97
CA PHE A 208 10.20 -15.57 -25.10
C PHE A 208 8.86 -14.90 -25.39
N PHE A 209 8.53 -14.71 -26.66
CA PHE A 209 7.20 -14.29 -27.08
C PHE A 209 6.91 -14.88 -28.45
N ASP A 210 5.88 -15.72 -28.53
CA ASP A 210 5.45 -16.33 -29.79
C ASP A 210 3.97 -16.72 -29.76
N LYS A 211 3.42 -17.04 -30.93
CA LYS A 211 2.10 -17.67 -31.05
C LYS A 211 2.11 -19.04 -30.39
N ASN A 212 1.05 -19.32 -29.66
CA ASN A 212 0.85 -20.60 -29.03
C ASN A 212 0.48 -21.68 -30.07
N PRO A 213 1.30 -22.73 -30.27
CA PRO A 213 0.98 -23.82 -31.20
C PRO A 213 -0.26 -24.62 -30.79
N ASN A 214 -0.61 -24.59 -29.49
CA ASN A 214 -1.76 -25.29 -28.94
C ASN A 214 -3.06 -24.48 -29.03
N TYR A 215 -3.02 -23.26 -29.59
CA TYR A 215 -4.21 -22.41 -29.70
C TYR A 215 -5.27 -23.04 -30.61
N LYS A 216 -6.45 -23.29 -30.05
CA LYS A 216 -7.58 -23.92 -30.78
C LYS A 216 -8.65 -22.93 -31.20
N GLY A 217 -8.38 -21.63 -31.07
CA GLY A 217 -9.36 -20.56 -31.23
C GLY A 217 -10.14 -20.31 -29.95
N ALA A 218 -10.52 -19.06 -29.70
CA ALA A 218 -11.37 -18.71 -28.57
C ALA A 218 -12.70 -19.50 -28.62
N ASN A 219 -13.00 -20.29 -27.60
CA ASN A 219 -14.34 -20.82 -27.37
C ASN A 219 -15.28 -19.61 -27.15
N LYS A 220 -16.01 -19.18 -28.18
CA LYS A 220 -16.96 -18.05 -28.16
C LYS A 220 -18.22 -18.29 -27.32
N ILE A 221 -18.16 -19.15 -26.30
CA ILE A 221 -19.16 -19.06 -25.25
C ILE A 221 -18.84 -17.75 -24.54
N LEU A 222 -19.71 -16.75 -24.72
CA LEU A 222 -19.68 -15.39 -24.14
C LEU A 222 -19.69 -15.44 -22.60
N ILE A 223 -18.71 -16.07 -22.00
CA ILE A 223 -18.40 -15.87 -20.59
C ILE A 223 -17.55 -14.60 -20.59
N GLU A 224 -18.12 -13.48 -20.15
CA GLU A 224 -17.35 -12.27 -19.87
C GLU A 224 -16.16 -12.66 -18.98
N LYS A 225 -14.96 -12.67 -19.55
CA LYS A 225 -13.74 -12.97 -18.81
C LYS A 225 -13.50 -11.83 -17.85
N GLU A 226 -13.28 -12.13 -16.57
CA GLU A 226 -12.93 -11.10 -15.59
C GLU A 226 -11.60 -10.45 -16.02
N PRO A 227 -11.54 -9.11 -16.14
CA PRO A 227 -10.32 -8.43 -16.56
C PRO A 227 -9.20 -8.62 -15.54
N ILE A 228 -7.99 -8.91 -16.02
CA ILE A 228 -6.81 -9.05 -15.18
C ILE A 228 -6.23 -7.67 -14.89
N TYR A 229 -6.21 -7.31 -13.60
CA TYR A 229 -5.62 -6.06 -13.16
C TYR A 229 -4.24 -6.26 -12.54
N ARG A 230 -3.31 -5.36 -12.82
CA ARG A 230 -2.02 -5.25 -12.13
C ARG A 230 -1.67 -3.80 -11.85
N TYR A 231 -0.80 -3.58 -10.88
CA TYR A 231 -0.33 -2.25 -10.55
C TYR A 231 0.82 -1.82 -11.47
N ASN A 232 0.68 -0.67 -12.12
CA ASN A 232 1.74 -0.06 -12.92
C ASN A 232 2.38 1.09 -12.14
N PHE A 233 3.61 0.88 -11.65
CA PHE A 233 4.35 1.90 -10.90
C PHE A 233 4.63 3.18 -11.71
N ASN A 234 4.76 3.08 -13.04
CA ASN A 234 5.04 4.25 -13.88
C ASN A 234 3.84 5.20 -13.97
N HIS A 235 2.62 4.65 -13.92
CA HIS A 235 1.39 5.42 -13.94
C HIS A 235 0.74 5.56 -12.55
N SER A 236 1.32 4.92 -11.53
CA SER A 236 0.83 4.89 -10.15
C SER A 236 -0.64 4.46 -10.01
N LYS A 237 -1.09 3.50 -10.83
CA LYS A 237 -2.49 3.03 -10.86
C LYS A 237 -2.62 1.55 -11.20
N MET A 238 -3.78 0.99 -10.89
CA MET A 238 -4.19 -0.33 -11.37
C MET A 238 -4.64 -0.25 -12.83
N GLU A 239 -4.12 -1.13 -13.68
CA GLU A 239 -4.41 -1.20 -15.11
C GLU A 239 -4.87 -2.60 -15.50
N THR A 240 -5.70 -2.68 -16.54
CA THR A 240 -6.12 -3.95 -17.16
C THR A 240 -5.10 -4.40 -18.20
N PHE A 241 -4.85 -5.70 -18.26
CA PHE A 241 -3.94 -6.31 -19.21
C PHE A 241 -4.64 -7.41 -20.01
N PRO A 242 -4.24 -7.67 -21.27
CA PRO A 242 -4.80 -8.72 -22.13
C PRO A 242 -4.29 -10.13 -21.76
N PHE A 243 -4.19 -10.39 -20.45
CA PHE A 243 -3.72 -11.64 -19.88
C PHE A 243 -4.91 -12.52 -19.53
N LEU A 244 -4.74 -13.82 -19.71
CA LEU A 244 -5.67 -14.81 -19.22
C LEU A 244 -5.41 -15.11 -17.75
N ASN A 245 -6.43 -15.65 -17.08
CA ASN A 245 -6.27 -16.12 -15.71
C ASN A 245 -5.30 -17.31 -15.70
N SER A 246 -4.49 -17.44 -14.65
CA SER A 246 -3.62 -18.61 -14.42
C SER A 246 -4.35 -19.96 -14.46
N MET A 247 -5.68 -19.97 -14.26
CA MET A 247 -6.53 -21.17 -14.34
C MET A 247 -7.09 -21.43 -15.74
N SER A 248 -6.91 -20.51 -16.69
CA SER A 248 -7.36 -20.68 -18.07
C SER A 248 -6.58 -21.81 -18.74
N ALA A 249 -7.25 -22.56 -19.62
CA ALA A 249 -6.58 -23.57 -20.41
C ALA A 249 -5.60 -22.91 -21.39
N GLU A 250 -4.37 -23.45 -21.50
CA GLU A 250 -3.36 -22.93 -22.43
C GLU A 250 -3.88 -22.83 -23.87
N ALA A 251 -4.72 -23.77 -24.30
CA ALA A 251 -5.32 -23.78 -25.65
C ALA A 251 -6.24 -22.56 -25.95
N GLU A 252 -6.61 -21.77 -24.95
CA GLU A 252 -7.34 -20.50 -25.10
C GLU A 252 -6.43 -19.30 -25.36
N ALA A 253 -5.13 -19.40 -25.07
CA ALA A 253 -4.16 -18.34 -25.25
C ALA A 253 -3.67 -18.32 -26.71
N GLU A 254 -3.76 -17.18 -27.39
CA GLU A 254 -3.21 -17.03 -28.73
C GLU A 254 -1.69 -16.85 -28.70
N TYR A 255 -1.16 -16.20 -27.65
CA TYR A 255 0.26 -15.94 -27.46
C TYR A 255 0.75 -16.44 -26.10
N LEU A 256 2.04 -16.81 -26.05
CA LEU A 256 2.76 -17.15 -24.83
C LEU A 256 3.85 -16.10 -24.60
N LEU A 257 3.97 -15.60 -23.37
CA LEU A 257 5.04 -14.68 -22.98
C LEU A 257 5.80 -15.26 -21.80
N GLN A 258 7.12 -15.38 -21.94
CA GLN A 258 8.04 -15.66 -20.85
C GLN A 258 8.94 -14.45 -20.64
N PHE A 259 9.12 -14.05 -19.40
CA PHE A 259 10.11 -13.04 -19.02
C PHE A 259 10.71 -13.40 -17.68
N GLY A 260 12.04 -13.43 -17.60
CA GLY A 260 12.75 -13.69 -16.36
C GLY A 260 14.13 -13.08 -16.33
N PHE A 261 14.69 -12.99 -15.12
CA PHE A 261 16.07 -12.64 -14.93
C PHE A 261 16.67 -13.32 -13.70
N ARG A 262 17.98 -13.49 -13.72
CA ARG A 262 18.78 -14.18 -12.72
C ARG A 262 19.87 -13.27 -12.21
N LEU A 263 20.14 -13.36 -10.91
CA LEU A 263 21.25 -12.73 -10.22
C LEU A 263 22.32 -13.81 -9.99
N ILE A 264 23.41 -13.74 -10.74
CA ILE A 264 24.47 -14.74 -10.78
C ILE A 264 25.66 -14.22 -9.98
N ASP A 265 26.06 -14.98 -8.96
CA ASP A 265 27.23 -14.70 -8.12
C ASP A 265 28.51 -14.64 -8.97
N GLN A 266 29.32 -13.59 -8.74
CA GLN A 266 30.69 -13.45 -9.24
C GLN A 266 31.73 -13.30 -8.13
N ARG A 267 31.26 -13.17 -6.88
CA ARG A 267 32.07 -12.78 -5.73
C ARG A 267 32.53 -13.99 -4.93
N ASP A 268 31.58 -14.79 -4.45
CA ASP A 268 31.84 -15.85 -3.48
C ASP A 268 31.95 -17.21 -4.21
N VAL A 269 30.97 -17.54 -5.06
CA VAL A 269 30.94 -18.76 -5.89
C VAL A 269 30.54 -18.41 -7.33
N PRO A 270 31.50 -18.08 -8.21
CA PRO A 270 31.21 -17.67 -9.58
C PRO A 270 30.31 -18.65 -10.34
N GLY A 271 29.22 -18.14 -10.92
CA GLY A 271 28.24 -18.92 -11.70
C GLY A 271 27.06 -19.48 -10.90
N ARG A 272 27.07 -19.37 -9.57
CA ARG A 272 25.91 -19.76 -8.74
C ARG A 272 24.75 -18.77 -8.93
N ILE A 273 23.56 -19.27 -9.24
CA ILE A 273 22.33 -18.46 -9.28
C ILE A 273 21.90 -18.16 -7.84
N LEU A 274 22.03 -16.92 -7.40
CA LEU A 274 21.62 -16.48 -6.07
C LEU A 274 20.09 -16.37 -5.97
N TRP A 275 19.51 -15.75 -6.99
CA TRP A 275 18.08 -15.44 -7.07
C TRP A 275 17.67 -15.41 -8.54
N GLU A 276 16.51 -15.95 -8.84
CA GLU A 276 15.91 -15.95 -10.18
C GLU A 276 14.41 -15.74 -10.04
N CYS A 277 13.85 -14.92 -10.91
CA CYS A 277 12.42 -14.76 -11.02
C CYS A 277 12.00 -14.83 -12.48
N GLU A 278 10.95 -15.60 -12.74
CA GLU A 278 10.41 -15.87 -14.06
C GLU A 278 8.89 -15.69 -14.02
N ALA A 279 8.34 -15.07 -15.05
CA ALA A 279 6.92 -14.98 -15.31
C ALA A 279 6.58 -15.75 -16.59
N ASN A 280 5.50 -16.53 -16.55
CA ASN A 280 4.90 -17.15 -17.72
C ASN A 280 3.45 -16.68 -17.82
N GLU A 281 3.10 -16.06 -18.94
CA GLU A 281 1.78 -15.50 -19.19
C GLU A 281 1.11 -16.15 -20.38
N LEU A 282 -0.20 -16.28 -20.25
CA LEU A 282 -1.11 -16.66 -21.31
C LEU A 282 -1.82 -15.40 -21.81
N LEU A 283 -1.75 -15.12 -23.11
CA LEU A 283 -2.21 -13.85 -23.68
C LEU A 283 -3.29 -14.05 -24.75
N GLU A 284 -4.23 -13.12 -24.79
CA GLU A 284 -5.25 -13.03 -25.85
C GLU A 284 -4.73 -12.24 -27.06
N ASP A 285 -4.03 -11.13 -26.79
CA ASP A 285 -3.52 -10.22 -27.80
C ASP A 285 -1.99 -10.21 -27.83
N SER A 286 -1.44 -9.76 -28.95
CA SER A 286 0.00 -9.49 -29.04
C SER A 286 0.42 -8.41 -28.04
N TYR A 287 1.55 -8.62 -27.38
CA TYR A 287 2.04 -7.73 -26.32
C TYR A 287 3.55 -7.57 -26.40
N ARG A 288 4.04 -6.38 -26.03
CA ARG A 288 5.45 -6.07 -26.16
C ARG A 288 6.23 -6.49 -24.92
N LEU A 289 7.33 -7.22 -25.11
CA LEU A 289 8.21 -7.66 -24.02
C LEU A 289 8.85 -6.49 -23.25
N ASP A 290 9.21 -5.39 -23.92
CA ASP A 290 9.77 -4.21 -23.28
C ASP A 290 8.76 -3.52 -22.35
N GLU A 291 7.50 -3.42 -22.77
CA GLU A 291 6.40 -2.92 -21.95
C GLU A 291 6.11 -3.86 -20.77
N TYR A 292 6.10 -5.18 -21.01
CA TYR A 292 5.93 -6.17 -19.95
C TYR A 292 7.02 -6.04 -18.89
N ALA A 293 8.30 -6.00 -19.30
CA ALA A 293 9.42 -5.87 -18.39
C ALA A 293 9.36 -4.56 -17.59
N ARG A 294 9.02 -3.43 -18.23
CA ARG A 294 8.91 -2.12 -17.58
C ARG A 294 7.85 -2.08 -16.47
N ILE A 295 6.78 -2.87 -16.59
CA ILE A 295 5.69 -2.94 -15.62
C ILE A 295 5.98 -4.00 -14.54
N HIS A 296 6.54 -5.14 -14.93
CA HIS A 296 6.65 -6.32 -14.06
C HIS A 296 8.00 -6.46 -13.38
N ALA A 297 9.11 -5.93 -13.93
CA ALA A 297 10.40 -5.97 -13.25
C ALA A 297 10.38 -5.31 -11.86
N PRO A 298 9.71 -4.16 -11.63
CA PRO A 298 9.51 -3.62 -10.29
C PRO A 298 8.78 -4.58 -9.35
N LEU A 299 7.71 -5.23 -9.83
CA LEU A 299 6.93 -6.20 -9.05
C LEU A 299 7.76 -7.45 -8.72
N MET A 300 8.51 -7.99 -9.69
CA MET A 300 9.43 -9.12 -9.50
C MET A 300 10.52 -8.78 -8.46
N CYS A 301 11.10 -7.57 -8.55
CA CYS A 301 12.11 -7.09 -7.63
C CYS A 301 11.59 -6.86 -6.20
N MET A 302 10.28 -6.81 -5.95
CA MET A 302 9.75 -6.67 -4.59
C MET A 302 10.16 -7.83 -3.66
N GLN A 303 10.41 -9.02 -4.23
CA GLN A 303 10.88 -10.20 -3.50
C GLN A 303 12.42 -10.34 -3.44
N TYR A 304 13.17 -9.34 -3.88
CA TYR A 304 14.61 -9.26 -3.63
C TYR A 304 14.91 -8.15 -2.62
N PRO A 305 15.67 -8.41 -1.54
CA PRO A 305 16.38 -9.65 -1.22
C PRO A 305 15.55 -10.69 -0.44
N TYR A 306 14.36 -10.34 0.04
CA TYR A 306 13.53 -11.23 0.85
C TYR A 306 12.41 -11.90 0.03
N VAL A 307 12.50 -13.22 -0.15
CA VAL A 307 11.49 -14.02 -0.87
C VAL A 307 10.49 -14.59 0.11
N LYS A 308 9.21 -14.22 -0.06
CA LYS A 308 8.09 -14.74 0.75
C LYS A 308 7.32 -15.85 0.02
N TYR A 309 7.16 -15.72 -1.30
CA TYR A 309 6.44 -16.66 -2.15
C TYR A 309 7.30 -17.12 -3.31
N GLN A 310 7.37 -18.44 -3.51
CA GLN A 310 8.10 -19.02 -4.64
C GLN A 310 7.26 -19.10 -5.92
N ARG A 311 5.93 -19.04 -5.82
CA ARG A 311 5.00 -19.12 -6.95
C ARG A 311 3.79 -18.24 -6.70
N ASN A 312 3.20 -17.70 -7.77
CA ASN A 312 1.92 -16.99 -7.76
C ASN A 312 1.89 -15.90 -6.68
N VAL A 313 2.73 -14.88 -6.85
CA VAL A 313 2.99 -13.87 -5.84
C VAL A 313 1.76 -12.97 -5.67
N PRO A 314 1.12 -12.96 -4.49
CA PRO A 314 -0.01 -12.09 -4.20
C PRO A 314 0.46 -10.70 -3.82
N PHE A 315 -0.12 -9.69 -4.44
CA PHE A 315 0.12 -8.29 -4.15
C PHE A 315 -1.14 -7.63 -3.59
N LYS A 316 -0.95 -6.74 -2.62
CA LYS A 316 -1.98 -5.84 -2.11
C LYS A 316 -1.57 -4.40 -2.44
N VAL A 317 -2.49 -3.66 -3.05
CA VAL A 317 -2.37 -2.22 -3.30
C VAL A 317 -3.31 -1.49 -2.37
N ASN A 318 -2.75 -0.62 -1.53
CA ASN A 318 -3.51 0.31 -0.71
C ASN A 318 -3.29 1.73 -1.23
N GLN A 319 -4.30 2.28 -1.89
CA GLN A 319 -4.30 3.67 -2.35
C GLN A 319 -5.20 4.48 -1.43
N LYS A 320 -4.70 5.60 -0.91
CA LYS A 320 -5.48 6.55 -0.11
C LYS A 320 -5.14 7.97 -0.51
N THR A 321 -6.17 8.77 -0.73
CA THR A 321 -6.07 10.23 -0.80
C THR A 321 -7.17 10.81 0.07
N TYR A 322 -6.83 11.76 0.93
CA TYR A 322 -7.81 12.41 1.79
C TYR A 322 -7.33 13.81 2.20
N ASN A 323 -8.28 14.68 2.50
CA ASN A 323 -8.05 15.94 3.20
C ASN A 323 -7.62 15.63 4.63
N TYR A 324 -6.42 16.07 4.98
CA TYR A 324 -5.87 15.98 6.31
C TYR A 324 -5.92 17.34 6.99
N THR A 325 -6.66 17.40 8.09
CA THR A 325 -6.66 18.53 9.02
C THR A 325 -5.83 18.25 10.27
N GLY A 326 -5.56 16.98 10.58
CA GLY A 326 -4.86 16.51 11.79
C GLY A 326 -5.76 16.30 13.00
N LEU A 327 -7.06 16.15 12.77
CA LEU A 327 -8.02 15.81 13.81
C LEU A 327 -8.07 14.31 14.05
N SER A 328 -8.34 13.94 15.29
CA SER A 328 -8.85 12.62 15.65
C SER A 328 -10.14 12.79 16.44
N TYR A 329 -11.13 11.96 16.17
CA TYR A 329 -12.46 12.01 16.80
C TYR A 329 -12.57 10.93 17.87
N ASP A 330 -13.46 11.12 18.83
CA ASP A 330 -13.77 10.10 19.82
C ASP A 330 -14.73 9.07 19.19
N ILE A 331 -14.39 7.77 19.22
CA ILE A 331 -15.21 6.74 18.56
C ILE A 331 -16.59 6.57 19.23
N ASP A 332 -16.70 6.89 20.52
CA ASP A 332 -17.95 6.80 21.28
C ASP A 332 -18.78 8.09 21.12
N HIS A 333 -18.11 9.21 20.81
CA HIS A 333 -18.69 10.54 20.60
C HIS A 333 -18.10 11.19 19.35
N MET A 334 -18.60 10.78 18.19
CA MET A 334 -18.06 11.13 16.88
C MET A 334 -18.01 12.65 16.62
N GLU A 335 -18.79 13.45 17.34
CA GLU A 335 -18.76 14.92 17.32
C GLU A 335 -17.58 15.53 18.11
N GLN A 336 -16.95 14.78 19.01
CA GLN A 336 -15.91 15.28 19.90
C GLN A 336 -14.52 15.08 19.30
N ILE A 337 -13.70 16.14 19.31
CA ILE A 337 -12.28 16.05 18.95
C ILE A 337 -11.52 15.36 20.10
N ALA A 338 -11.04 14.14 19.85
CA ALA A 338 -10.23 13.38 20.80
C ALA A 338 -8.80 13.91 20.90
N ASP A 339 -8.20 14.30 19.77
CA ASP A 339 -6.82 14.79 19.67
C ASP A 339 -6.61 15.71 18.44
N VAL A 340 -5.56 16.54 18.49
CA VAL A 340 -5.16 17.43 17.38
C VAL A 340 -3.64 17.41 17.21
N ASP A 341 -3.18 17.03 16.02
CA ASP A 341 -1.76 16.95 15.72
C ASP A 341 -1.09 18.33 15.77
N LYS A 342 0.03 18.45 16.50
CA LYS A 342 0.65 19.75 16.88
C LYS A 342 1.06 20.66 15.71
N ASN A 343 1.32 20.09 14.53
CA ASN A 343 1.76 20.81 13.33
C ASN A 343 0.73 20.71 12.20
N SER A 344 -0.54 20.52 12.53
CA SER A 344 -1.60 20.29 11.57
C SER A 344 -2.39 21.56 11.22
N PRO A 345 -3.12 21.57 10.07
CA PRO A 345 -4.01 22.66 9.73
C PRO A 345 -5.04 22.99 10.82
N ALA A 346 -5.61 21.97 11.48
CA ALA A 346 -6.58 22.16 12.57
C ALA A 346 -5.94 22.83 13.78
N TYR A 347 -4.71 22.43 14.15
CA TYR A 347 -3.99 23.05 15.25
C TYR A 347 -3.72 24.54 14.97
N ALA A 348 -3.24 24.85 13.77
CA ALA A 348 -2.97 26.21 13.33
C ALA A 348 -4.24 27.09 13.31
N ALA A 349 -5.37 26.52 12.91
CA ALA A 349 -6.67 27.20 12.89
C ALA A 349 -7.32 27.38 14.27
N GLY A 350 -6.77 26.78 15.33
CA GLY A 350 -7.25 26.97 16.70
C GLY A 350 -8.19 25.88 17.24
N LEU A 351 -8.39 24.78 16.51
CA LEU A 351 -9.10 23.60 17.01
C LEU A 351 -8.26 22.90 18.07
N ARG A 352 -8.91 22.39 19.12
CA ARG A 352 -8.26 21.79 20.28
C ARG A 352 -8.98 20.51 20.71
N PRO A 353 -8.29 19.58 21.41
CA PRO A 353 -8.94 18.43 22.01
C PRO A 353 -10.09 18.86 22.93
N ARG A 354 -11.16 18.05 22.95
CA ARG A 354 -12.45 18.27 23.64
C ARG A 354 -13.38 19.33 23.04
N ASP A 355 -13.00 19.97 21.93
CA ASP A 355 -13.97 20.74 21.17
C ASP A 355 -15.08 19.80 20.65
N ILE A 356 -16.33 20.27 20.74
CA ILE A 356 -17.50 19.57 20.19
C ILE A 356 -17.83 20.19 18.86
N VAL A 357 -17.69 19.45 17.78
CA VAL A 357 -18.05 19.87 16.42
C VAL A 357 -19.57 19.73 16.28
N GLU A 358 -20.28 20.84 16.14
CA GLU A 358 -21.72 20.84 15.88
C GLU A 358 -21.99 20.56 14.39
N LYS A 359 -21.17 21.11 13.49
CA LYS A 359 -21.23 20.87 12.05
C LYS A 359 -19.87 20.92 11.38
N ILE A 360 -19.75 20.21 10.26
CA ILE A 360 -18.67 20.37 9.29
C ILE A 360 -19.31 20.79 7.98
N ASN A 361 -18.97 21.99 7.50
CA ASN A 361 -19.72 22.70 6.48
C ASN A 361 -21.21 22.74 6.89
N ASP A 362 -22.13 22.38 5.99
CA ASP A 362 -23.56 22.35 6.27
C ASP A 362 -24.05 21.02 6.88
N GLN A 363 -23.15 20.09 7.21
CA GLN A 363 -23.50 18.76 7.69
C GLN A 363 -23.38 18.66 9.22
N LYS A 364 -24.46 18.23 9.87
CA LYS A 364 -24.51 18.07 11.33
C LYS A 364 -23.72 16.85 11.80
N MET A 365 -23.12 16.99 12.98
CA MET A 365 -22.29 15.95 13.60
C MET A 365 -22.98 15.22 14.77
N ASN A 366 -24.17 15.66 15.21
CA ASN A 366 -24.87 15.12 16.37
C ASN A 366 -25.54 13.76 16.08
N HIS A 367 -24.73 12.76 15.74
CA HIS A 367 -25.15 11.42 15.36
C HIS A 367 -24.23 10.37 15.98
N THR A 368 -24.78 9.19 16.29
CA THR A 368 -23.96 8.07 16.77
C THR A 368 -23.18 7.42 15.63
N ALA A 369 -22.17 6.61 15.97
CA ALA A 369 -21.42 5.83 14.98
C ALA A 369 -22.34 4.87 14.17
N GLU A 370 -23.35 4.28 14.80
CA GLU A 370 -24.35 3.41 14.13
C GLU A 370 -25.21 4.20 13.15
N GLU A 371 -25.61 5.42 13.53
CA GLU A 371 -26.39 6.30 12.68
C GLU A 371 -25.62 6.73 11.44
N PHE A 372 -24.34 7.10 11.59
CA PHE A 372 -23.44 7.36 10.46
C PHE A 372 -23.29 6.11 9.59
N SER A 373 -23.09 4.94 10.18
CA SER A 373 -22.97 3.67 9.44
C SER A 373 -24.22 3.34 8.62
N ALA A 374 -25.40 3.51 9.21
CA ALA A 374 -26.68 3.24 8.55
C ALA A 374 -26.92 4.23 7.40
N ALA A 375 -26.68 5.52 7.64
CA ALA A 375 -26.85 6.55 6.63
C ALA A 375 -25.87 6.38 5.46
N TYR A 376 -24.61 6.02 5.74
CA TYR A 376 -23.62 5.73 4.69
C TYR A 376 -23.99 4.52 3.83
N LYS A 377 -24.49 3.43 4.43
CA LYS A 377 -25.02 2.28 3.66
C LYS A 377 -26.20 2.68 2.79
N GLY A 378 -27.12 3.47 3.34
CA GLY A 378 -28.26 4.03 2.60
C GLY A 378 -27.80 4.92 1.44
N PHE A 379 -26.81 5.79 1.67
CA PHE A 379 -26.18 6.60 0.64
C PHE A 379 -25.63 5.73 -0.49
N ILE A 380 -24.86 4.68 -0.17
CA ILE A 380 -24.30 3.76 -1.18
C ILE A 380 -25.45 3.13 -1.99
N THR A 381 -26.45 2.54 -1.33
CA THR A 381 -27.58 1.89 -2.02
C THR A 381 -28.32 2.85 -2.95
N ASN A 382 -28.61 4.06 -2.49
CA ASN A 382 -29.38 5.05 -3.24
C ASN A 382 -28.60 5.70 -4.38
N THR A 383 -27.26 5.65 -4.33
CA THR A 383 -26.38 6.26 -5.32
C THR A 383 -25.75 5.26 -6.28
N MET A 384 -26.01 3.95 -6.13
CA MET A 384 -25.51 2.92 -7.06
C MET A 384 -25.81 3.20 -8.53
N LYS A 385 -26.95 3.86 -8.83
CA LYS A 385 -27.35 4.27 -10.18
C LYS A 385 -26.46 5.36 -10.82
N TYR A 386 -25.57 5.97 -10.05
CA TYR A 386 -24.61 6.99 -10.49
C TYR A 386 -23.20 6.43 -10.70
N ARG A 387 -23.00 5.12 -10.52
CA ARG A 387 -21.73 4.44 -10.74
C ARG A 387 -21.54 4.09 -12.21
N ASP A 388 -20.29 4.02 -12.67
CA ASP A 388 -19.93 3.53 -14.01
C ASP A 388 -19.64 2.02 -13.97
N PRO A 389 -20.50 1.17 -14.58
CA PRO A 389 -20.28 -0.28 -14.62
C PRO A 389 -18.98 -0.70 -15.32
N LYS A 390 -18.43 0.12 -16.22
CA LYS A 390 -17.17 -0.19 -16.93
C LYS A 390 -15.95 -0.19 -16.01
N THR A 391 -16.08 0.44 -14.84
CA THR A 391 -15.00 0.56 -13.85
C THR A 391 -15.10 -0.49 -12.75
N GLN A 392 -15.93 -1.52 -12.92
CA GLN A 392 -16.17 -2.50 -11.87
C GLN A 392 -14.90 -3.28 -11.51
N PHE A 393 -14.63 -3.40 -10.21
CA PHE A 393 -13.55 -4.22 -9.67
C PHE A 393 -13.93 -4.88 -8.34
N THR A 394 -13.12 -5.87 -7.94
CA THR A 394 -13.20 -6.53 -6.64
C THR A 394 -12.17 -5.91 -5.70
N ASP A 395 -12.60 -5.46 -4.52
CA ASP A 395 -11.68 -4.96 -3.48
C ASP A 395 -10.94 -6.11 -2.76
N ALA A 396 -9.96 -5.76 -1.93
CA ALA A 396 -9.18 -6.71 -1.13
C ALA A 396 -10.02 -7.52 -0.12
N ASN A 397 -11.25 -7.08 0.19
CA ASN A 397 -12.17 -7.78 1.08
C ASN A 397 -13.14 -8.71 0.34
N GLY A 398 -13.03 -8.80 -0.99
CA GLY A 398 -13.88 -9.64 -1.84
C GLY A 398 -15.19 -8.99 -2.28
N PHE A 399 -15.38 -7.68 -2.08
CA PHE A 399 -16.57 -6.97 -2.56
C PHE A 399 -16.44 -6.69 -4.06
N LYS A 400 -17.19 -7.44 -4.88
CA LYS A 400 -17.11 -7.44 -6.35
C LYS A 400 -17.77 -6.26 -7.08
N ARG A 401 -18.47 -5.38 -6.35
CA ARG A 401 -19.29 -4.30 -6.94
C ARG A 401 -18.71 -2.90 -6.70
N CYS A 402 -17.40 -2.81 -6.45
CA CYS A 402 -16.72 -1.52 -6.41
C CYS A 402 -16.73 -0.92 -7.82
N MET A 403 -17.16 0.33 -7.94
CA MET A 403 -17.21 1.08 -9.20
C MET A 403 -16.90 2.54 -8.91
N PHE A 404 -16.21 3.22 -9.82
CA PHE A 404 -16.08 4.67 -9.78
C PHE A 404 -17.41 5.34 -10.10
N TRP A 405 -17.51 6.64 -9.81
CA TRP A 405 -18.63 7.46 -10.21
C TRP A 405 -18.61 7.69 -11.72
N ASP A 406 -19.77 7.65 -12.36
CA ASP A 406 -19.93 8.10 -13.73
C ASP A 406 -19.68 9.62 -13.78
N THR A 407 -18.71 10.03 -14.59
CA THR A 407 -18.32 11.44 -14.79
C THR A 407 -19.49 12.35 -15.15
N PHE A 408 -20.49 11.86 -15.89
CA PHE A 408 -21.68 12.62 -16.26
C PHE A 408 -22.70 12.73 -15.12
N LYS A 409 -22.48 12.02 -14.00
CA LYS A 409 -23.36 12.01 -12.82
C LYS A 409 -22.76 12.73 -11.61
N TYR A 410 -21.59 13.35 -11.75
CA TYR A 410 -20.93 14.07 -10.65
C TYR A 410 -21.82 15.12 -9.96
N PRO A 411 -22.62 15.95 -10.68
CA PRO A 411 -23.55 16.87 -10.03
C PRO A 411 -24.58 16.17 -9.12
N GLN A 412 -25.15 15.05 -9.57
CA GLN A 412 -26.14 14.28 -8.82
C GLN A 412 -25.51 13.57 -7.60
N VAL A 413 -24.24 13.16 -7.69
CA VAL A 413 -23.47 12.64 -6.55
C VAL A 413 -23.24 13.74 -5.54
N ALA A 414 -22.81 14.93 -5.97
CA ALA A 414 -22.61 16.09 -5.10
C ALA A 414 -23.92 16.52 -4.40
N ASP A 415 -25.04 16.57 -5.13
CA ASP A 415 -26.36 16.82 -4.56
C ASP A 415 -26.74 15.78 -3.51
N ALA A 416 -26.44 14.49 -3.76
CA ALA A 416 -26.67 13.44 -2.79
C ALA A 416 -25.79 13.60 -1.55
N ILE A 417 -24.54 14.03 -1.68
CA ILE A 417 -23.67 14.34 -0.55
C ILE A 417 -24.26 15.47 0.29
N GLN A 418 -24.82 16.52 -0.30
CA GLN A 418 -25.33 17.65 0.48
C GLN A 418 -26.66 17.37 1.20
N LYS A 419 -27.38 16.31 0.85
CA LYS A 419 -28.67 15.96 1.49
C LYS A 419 -28.48 15.62 2.98
N PRO A 420 -29.08 16.38 3.92
CA PRO A 420 -28.89 16.17 5.36
C PRO A 420 -29.22 14.76 5.85
N GLY A 421 -30.20 14.09 5.21
CA GLY A 421 -30.59 12.71 5.55
C GLY A 421 -29.49 11.66 5.33
N ASN A 422 -28.45 11.96 4.53
CA ASN A 422 -27.34 11.06 4.27
C ASN A 422 -26.21 11.18 5.32
N LYS A 423 -26.28 12.14 6.25
CA LYS A 423 -25.34 12.33 7.37
C LYS A 423 -23.87 12.29 6.91
N THR A 424 -23.56 13.03 5.86
CA THR A 424 -22.28 12.98 5.12
C THR A 424 -21.22 13.90 5.72
N ALA A 425 -21.25 14.15 7.03
CA ALA A 425 -20.35 15.11 7.65
C ALA A 425 -18.87 14.79 7.38
N TYR A 426 -18.50 13.50 7.43
CA TYR A 426 -17.16 13.01 7.09
C TYR A 426 -16.79 13.04 5.59
N SER A 427 -17.68 13.48 4.70
CA SER A 427 -17.35 13.70 3.30
C SER A 427 -16.34 14.84 3.09
N TYR A 428 -16.09 15.68 4.12
CA TYR A 428 -15.02 16.70 4.07
C TYR A 428 -13.64 16.08 3.80
N LEU A 429 -13.43 14.81 4.14
CA LEU A 429 -12.21 14.04 3.82
C LEU A 429 -11.96 13.95 2.31
N TYR A 430 -12.99 14.10 1.50
CA TYR A 430 -12.94 14.04 0.04
C TYR A 430 -13.37 15.36 -0.62
N TYR A 431 -13.38 16.47 0.12
CA TYR A 431 -13.87 17.77 -0.35
C TYR A 431 -13.04 18.42 -1.46
N TYR A 432 -11.89 17.84 -1.81
CA TYR A 432 -11.10 18.21 -2.98
C TYR A 432 -11.67 17.61 -4.28
N ALA A 433 -12.54 16.60 -4.19
CA ALA A 433 -13.06 15.88 -5.34
C ALA A 433 -14.32 16.56 -5.91
N PRO A 434 -14.43 16.70 -7.25
CA PRO A 434 -15.51 17.45 -7.87
C PRO A 434 -16.90 16.83 -7.70
N TYR A 435 -16.99 15.51 -7.51
CA TYR A 435 -18.24 14.79 -7.20
C TYR A 435 -18.67 14.89 -5.73
N ILE A 436 -17.84 15.48 -4.87
CA ILE A 436 -18.18 15.80 -3.47
C ILE A 436 -18.43 17.30 -3.31
N ASN A 437 -17.54 18.11 -3.90
CA ASN A 437 -17.54 19.56 -3.82
C ASN A 437 -17.31 20.19 -5.20
N PRO A 438 -18.38 20.58 -5.91
CA PRO A 438 -18.27 21.18 -7.24
C PRO A 438 -17.71 22.61 -7.22
N SER A 439 -17.68 23.28 -6.05
CA SER A 439 -17.20 24.66 -5.94
C SER A 439 -15.68 24.80 -6.16
N GLY A 440 -14.93 23.71 -5.98
CA GLY A 440 -13.46 23.70 -6.02
C GLY A 440 -12.77 24.39 -4.84
N ASN A 441 -13.52 25.07 -3.95
CA ASN A 441 -12.94 25.62 -2.73
C ASN A 441 -12.77 24.52 -1.67
N ASN A 442 -11.54 24.04 -1.50
CA ASN A 442 -11.22 22.97 -0.55
C ASN A 442 -11.12 23.43 0.92
N ALA A 443 -11.59 24.63 1.28
CA ALA A 443 -11.68 25.02 2.69
C ALA A 443 -12.90 24.36 3.34
N CYS A 444 -12.74 23.90 4.58
CA CYS A 444 -13.81 23.29 5.36
C CYS A 444 -14.13 24.18 6.58
N THR A 445 -15.40 24.44 6.82
CA THR A 445 -15.88 25.22 7.97
C THR A 445 -16.27 24.27 9.10
N PHE A 446 -15.75 24.50 10.30
CA PHE A 446 -16.07 23.73 11.50
C PHE A 446 -16.80 24.63 12.48
N ASP A 447 -18.10 24.38 12.68
CA ASP A 447 -18.88 24.98 13.75
C ASP A 447 -18.61 24.21 15.03
N ILE A 448 -17.94 24.81 16.00
CA ILE A 448 -17.59 24.15 17.26
C ILE A 448 -18.19 24.83 18.48
N LYS A 449 -18.34 24.03 19.54
CA LYS A 449 -18.68 24.47 20.88
C LYS A 449 -17.55 24.12 21.84
N ARG A 450 -17.00 25.14 22.50
CA ARG A 450 -15.99 25.02 23.57
C ARG A 450 -16.58 25.57 24.86
N GLY A 451 -17.03 24.67 25.74
CA GLY A 451 -17.81 25.07 26.92
C GLY A 451 -19.14 25.71 26.53
N LYS A 452 -19.32 27.01 26.81
CA LYS A 452 -20.51 27.76 26.40
C LYS A 452 -20.33 28.55 25.09
N ASN A 453 -19.09 28.68 24.62
CA ASN A 453 -18.78 29.52 23.46
C ASN A 453 -18.96 28.72 22.16
N LYS A 454 -19.66 29.31 21.19
CA LYS A 454 -19.77 28.82 19.82
C LYS A 454 -18.82 29.60 18.93
N MET A 455 -18.11 28.91 18.06
CA MET A 455 -17.14 29.50 17.15
C MET A 455 -17.23 28.81 15.80
N GLU A 456 -17.07 29.58 14.74
CA GLU A 456 -16.87 29.08 13.38
C GLU A 456 -15.37 29.13 13.09
N ILE A 457 -14.78 27.99 12.70
CA ILE A 457 -13.35 27.88 12.39
C ILE A 457 -13.20 27.34 10.99
N ILE A 458 -12.56 28.11 10.11
CA ILE A 458 -12.26 27.69 8.75
C ILE A 458 -10.88 27.03 8.73
N VAL A 459 -10.83 25.78 8.27
CA VAL A 459 -9.59 25.01 8.10
C VAL A 459 -9.39 24.72 6.62
N ARG A 460 -8.22 25.07 6.08
CA ARG A 460 -7.80 24.61 4.76
C ARG A 460 -6.97 23.33 4.93
N PRO A 461 -7.50 22.13 4.60
CA PRO A 461 -6.77 20.88 4.77
C PRO A 461 -5.59 20.80 3.80
N THR A 462 -4.58 20.02 4.17
CA THR A 462 -3.57 19.53 3.23
C THR A 462 -4.03 18.21 2.62
N ILE A 463 -3.77 17.95 1.35
CA ILE A 463 -4.12 16.66 0.74
C ILE A 463 -3.01 15.65 1.02
N ARG A 464 -3.30 14.60 1.78
CA ARG A 464 -2.41 13.43 1.93
C ARG A 464 -2.70 12.42 0.84
N ARG A 465 -1.64 11.88 0.23
CA ARG A 465 -1.67 10.89 -0.85
C ARG A 465 -0.66 9.79 -0.55
N SER A 466 -1.12 8.56 -0.52
CA SER A 466 -0.25 7.40 -0.35
C SER A 466 -0.70 6.27 -1.24
N VAL A 467 0.28 5.59 -1.85
CA VAL A 467 0.06 4.28 -2.46
C VAL A 467 1.11 3.33 -1.91
N THR A 468 0.64 2.26 -1.28
CA THR A 468 1.49 1.18 -0.79
C THR A 468 1.21 -0.05 -1.64
N VAL A 469 2.26 -0.66 -2.17
CA VAL A 469 2.19 -1.97 -2.86
C VAL A 469 3.00 -2.93 -2.01
N GLU A 470 2.38 -4.01 -1.57
CA GLU A 470 2.98 -4.98 -0.64
C GLU A 470 2.79 -6.40 -1.18
N VAL A 471 3.78 -7.26 -0.95
CA VAL A 471 3.61 -8.71 -1.11
C VAL A 471 2.89 -9.21 0.15
N LYS A 472 1.70 -9.80 -0.03
CA LYS A 472 0.75 -10.11 1.06
C LYS A 472 1.34 -11.01 2.13
#